data_AF-A0A816Q4A6-F1
#
_entry.id   AF-A0A816Q4A6-F1
#
_cell.length_a   1.000
_cell.length_b   1.000
_cell.length_c   1.000
_cell.angle_alpha   90.00
_cell.angle_beta   90.00
_cell.angle_gamma   90.00
#
_symmetry.space_group_name_H-M   'P 1'
#
loop_
_entity.id
_entity.type
_entity.pdbx_description
1 polymer ?
#
loop_
_entity_poly.entity_id
_entity_poly.type
_entity_poly.pdbx_seq_one_letter_code
_entity_poly.pdbx_strand_id
1 'polypeptide(L)'
;MTNIARIQIQLNIITELAEKLDAAKKNSSKLDSQAKANKNWKKNQVIQMPEQIVVSYKNTLCSIHSCNCHIKCQLQYIEGMGSTEFKRCAAFGSQDICSNHVCAEFRNNTKCTFEHPYHDYKEWRTTEKTVEVVYDDMQQLYHASVTEKQMLDVEIDHNKGRIAFIKHASEMALIELLEECRDMVQKVKGFNLIAYIDVVLEALNKNIEDIQDVVRRVELKAKVDFFMALLINLQNSQSSNRLTYSRR
;
A
#
# COMPACT_ATOMS: atom_id res chain seq x y z
N MET A 1 -7.75 37.43 12.94
CA MET A 1 -8.35 36.10 13.22
C MET A 1 -8.04 35.80 14.68
N THR A 2 -9.02 35.44 15.53
CA THR A 2 -8.77 35.18 16.96
C THR A 2 -7.93 33.91 17.14
N ASN A 3 -7.09 33.85 18.18
CA ASN A 3 -6.26 32.66 18.47
C ASN A 3 -7.10 31.37 18.60
N ILE A 4 -8.34 31.49 19.09
CA ILE A 4 -9.32 30.40 19.14
C ILE A 4 -9.66 29.87 17.73
N ALA A 5 -9.95 30.76 16.77
CA ALA A 5 -10.25 30.36 15.40
C ALA A 5 -9.04 29.72 14.70
N ARG A 6 -7.82 30.22 14.96
CA ARG A 6 -6.57 29.65 14.47
C ARG A 6 -6.35 28.22 15.00
N ILE A 7 -6.52 27.99 16.30
CA ILE A 7 -6.42 26.66 16.92
C ILE A 7 -7.45 25.70 16.33
N GLN A 8 -8.70 26.13 16.15
CA GLN A 8 -9.76 25.30 15.59
C GLN A 8 -9.44 24.84 14.16
N ILE A 9 -8.94 25.74 13.31
CA ILE A 9 -8.51 25.40 11.94
C ILE A 9 -7.36 24.39 11.98
N GLN A 10 -6.36 24.61 12.84
CA GLN A 10 -5.22 23.71 12.98
C GLN A 10 -5.63 22.30 13.45
N LEU A 11 -6.59 22.20 14.37
CA LEU A 11 -7.16 20.92 14.81
C LEU A 11 -7.84 20.16 13.67
N ASN A 12 -8.64 20.85 12.84
CA ASN A 12 -9.28 20.23 11.69
C ASN A 12 -8.25 19.67 10.70
N ILE A 13 -7.18 20.42 10.41
CA ILE A 13 -6.10 19.98 9.53
C ILE A 13 -5.36 18.76 10.12
N ILE A 14 -5.10 18.75 11.44
CA ILE A 14 -4.47 17.60 12.11
C ILE A 14 -5.34 16.35 11.94
N THR A 15 -6.66 16.45 12.12
CA THR A 15 -7.58 15.33 11.97
C THR A 15 -7.54 14.77 10.55
N GLU A 16 -7.62 15.63 9.53
CA GLU A 16 -7.56 15.22 8.12
C GLU A 16 -6.22 14.54 7.79
N LEU A 17 -5.10 15.09 8.27
CA LEU A 17 -3.77 14.49 8.06
C LEU A 17 -3.61 13.16 8.81
N ALA A 18 -4.24 13.01 9.98
CA ALA A 18 -4.20 11.76 10.74
C ALA A 18 -4.95 10.63 10.03
N GLU A 19 -6.11 10.93 9.42
CA GLU A 19 -6.86 9.98 8.60
C GLU A 19 -6.06 9.56 7.35
N LYS A 20 -5.46 10.52 6.64
CA LYS A 20 -4.57 10.24 5.50
C LYS A 20 -3.39 9.38 5.91
N LEU A 21 -2.78 9.65 7.06
CA LEU A 21 -1.67 8.88 7.60
C LEU A 21 -2.06 7.44 7.93
N ASP A 22 -3.24 7.21 8.50
CA ASP A 22 -3.74 5.86 8.79
C ASP A 22 -4.01 5.07 7.50
N ALA A 23 -4.66 5.70 6.52
CA ALA A 23 -4.90 5.09 5.21
C ALA A 23 -3.58 4.73 4.49
N ALA A 24 -2.61 5.64 4.48
CA ALA A 24 -1.30 5.40 3.88
C ALA A 24 -0.55 4.24 4.55
N LYS A 25 -0.59 4.15 5.89
CA LYS A 25 0.02 3.03 6.63
C LYS A 25 -0.63 1.69 6.30
N LYS A 26 -1.96 1.64 6.20
CA LYS A 26 -2.69 0.42 5.80
C LYS A 26 -2.30 -0.02 4.40
N ASN A 27 -2.22 0.92 3.46
CA ASN A 27 -1.79 0.63 2.09
C ASN A 27 -0.33 0.18 2.01
N SER A 28 0.59 0.82 2.74
CA SER A 28 2.01 0.40 2.81
C SER A 28 2.15 -1.05 3.32
N SER A 29 1.38 -1.44 4.34
CA SER A 29 1.34 -2.84 4.83
C SER A 29 0.81 -3.84 3.78
N LYS A 30 -0.21 -3.45 3.01
CA LYS A 30 -0.74 -4.27 1.92
C LYS A 30 0.29 -4.47 0.82
N LEU A 31 0.98 -3.41 0.41
CA LEU A 31 2.05 -3.47 -0.60
C LEU A 31 3.23 -4.31 -0.13
N ASP A 32 3.58 -4.25 1.16
CA ASP A 32 4.62 -5.11 1.74
C ASP A 32 4.24 -6.60 1.64
N SER A 33 2.97 -6.92 1.90
CA SER A 33 2.44 -8.28 1.77
C SER A 33 2.44 -8.76 0.31
N GLN A 34 2.08 -7.89 -0.64
CA GLN A 34 2.13 -8.18 -2.08
C GLN A 34 3.57 -8.38 -2.57
N ALA A 35 4.51 -7.55 -2.13
CA ALA A 35 5.92 -7.71 -2.45
C ALA A 35 6.46 -9.04 -1.91
N LYS A 36 6.10 -9.43 -0.68
CA LYS A 36 6.50 -10.73 -0.12
C LYS A 36 5.96 -11.91 -0.91
N ALA A 37 4.68 -11.85 -1.31
CA ALA A 37 4.05 -12.91 -2.10
C ALA A 37 4.75 -13.11 -3.46
N ASN A 38 5.25 -12.03 -4.07
CA ASN A 38 5.88 -12.05 -5.38
C ASN A 38 7.41 -12.14 -5.34
N LYS A 39 8.05 -12.19 -4.16
CA LYS A 39 9.52 -12.13 -4.00
C LYS A 39 10.28 -13.23 -4.74
N ASN A 40 9.66 -14.39 -4.94
CA ASN A 40 10.25 -15.55 -5.58
C ASN A 40 9.96 -15.61 -7.09
N TRP A 41 9.97 -14.46 -7.75
CA TRP A 41 9.75 -14.33 -9.20
C TRP A 41 10.90 -14.92 -10.05
N LYS A 42 12.03 -15.30 -9.43
CA LYS A 42 13.07 -16.13 -10.02
C LYS A 42 13.13 -17.48 -9.32
N LYS A 43 13.13 -18.56 -10.09
CA LYS A 43 13.27 -19.91 -9.54
C LYS A 43 14.09 -20.81 -10.45
N ASN A 44 14.97 -21.60 -9.86
CA ASN A 44 15.64 -22.69 -10.56
C ASN A 44 14.66 -23.85 -10.73
N GLN A 45 14.50 -24.30 -11.97
CA GLN A 45 13.71 -25.47 -12.31
C GLN A 45 14.59 -26.50 -13.02
N VAL A 46 14.46 -27.77 -12.62
CA VAL A 46 15.05 -28.87 -13.35
C VAL A 46 14.13 -29.21 -14.52
N ILE A 47 14.63 -29.07 -15.74
CA ILE A 47 13.95 -29.48 -16.95
C ILE A 47 14.65 -30.69 -17.56
N GLN A 48 13.86 -31.52 -18.21
CA GLN A 48 14.35 -32.66 -18.97
C GLN A 48 14.61 -32.22 -20.40
N MET A 49 15.86 -32.31 -20.86
CA MET A 49 16.26 -31.88 -22.20
C MET A 49 16.94 -33.02 -22.96
N PRO A 50 16.57 -33.28 -24.23
CA PRO A 50 17.26 -34.27 -25.05
C PRO A 50 18.67 -33.78 -25.38
N GLU A 51 19.67 -34.63 -25.16
CA GLU A 51 21.07 -34.38 -25.47
C GLU A 51 21.67 -35.59 -26.19
N GLN A 52 22.58 -35.35 -27.13
CA GLN A 52 23.29 -36.41 -27.83
C GLN A 52 24.55 -36.79 -27.07
N ILE A 53 24.67 -38.08 -26.76
CA ILE A 53 25.88 -38.64 -26.16
C ILE A 53 26.57 -39.59 -27.13
N VAL A 54 27.90 -39.65 -27.10
CA VAL A 54 28.68 -40.56 -27.95
C VAL A 54 28.54 -42.00 -27.47
N VAL A 55 28.35 -42.93 -28.40
CA VAL A 55 28.24 -44.38 -28.14
C VAL A 55 29.12 -45.17 -29.13
N SER A 56 29.50 -46.40 -28.77
CA SER A 56 30.38 -47.25 -29.60
C SER A 56 29.68 -47.95 -30.76
N TYR A 57 28.38 -47.71 -30.96
CA TYR A 57 27.56 -48.36 -31.96
C TYR A 57 26.75 -47.35 -32.76
N LYS A 58 26.46 -47.69 -34.01
CA LYS A 58 25.72 -46.83 -34.93
C LYS A 58 24.22 -46.86 -34.64
N ASN A 59 23.60 -45.69 -34.54
CA ASN A 59 22.16 -45.51 -34.41
C ASN A 59 21.60 -44.79 -35.63
N THR A 60 20.30 -44.97 -35.89
CA THR A 60 19.53 -44.12 -36.80
C THR A 60 18.79 -43.08 -35.97
N LEU A 61 19.15 -41.81 -36.12
CA LEU A 61 18.63 -40.70 -35.31
C LEU A 61 17.70 -39.82 -36.13
N CYS A 62 16.68 -39.24 -35.50
CA CYS A 62 15.82 -38.23 -36.10
C CYS A 62 16.33 -36.82 -35.75
N SER A 63 16.58 -35.99 -36.77
CA SER A 63 16.90 -34.58 -36.59
C SER A 63 15.69 -33.72 -36.23
N ILE A 64 14.48 -34.09 -36.71
CA ILE A 64 13.24 -33.34 -36.47
C ILE A 64 12.73 -33.50 -35.04
N HIS A 65 12.71 -34.73 -34.54
CA HIS A 65 12.07 -35.07 -33.27
C HIS A 65 13.06 -35.25 -32.12
N SER A 66 14.35 -35.05 -32.36
CA SER A 66 15.43 -35.31 -31.39
C SER A 66 15.27 -36.68 -30.70
N CYS A 67 14.98 -37.70 -31.51
CA CYS A 67 14.52 -39.04 -31.11
C CYS A 67 15.46 -40.11 -31.69
N ASN A 68 15.65 -41.23 -30.98
CA ASN A 68 16.35 -42.40 -31.51
C ASN A 68 15.36 -43.22 -32.36
N CYS A 69 15.38 -43.11 -33.69
CA CYS A 69 14.50 -43.91 -34.56
C CYS A 69 14.79 -45.40 -34.41
N HIS A 70 16.07 -45.80 -34.48
CA HIS A 70 16.52 -47.18 -34.33
C HIS A 70 17.88 -47.25 -33.65
N ILE A 71 17.98 -48.00 -32.56
CA ILE A 71 19.22 -48.24 -31.83
C ILE A 71 19.97 -49.43 -32.45
N LYS A 72 21.30 -49.34 -32.55
CA LYS A 72 22.20 -50.40 -33.10
C LYS A 72 21.82 -50.83 -34.52
N CYS A 73 21.61 -49.85 -35.40
CA CYS A 73 21.22 -50.10 -36.79
C CYS A 73 22.31 -50.88 -37.55
N GLN A 74 21.90 -51.95 -38.23
CA GLN A 74 22.80 -52.84 -38.98
C GLN A 74 22.97 -52.46 -40.46
N LEU A 75 22.25 -51.43 -40.94
CA LEU A 75 22.45 -50.92 -42.31
C LEU A 75 23.87 -50.37 -42.48
N GLN A 76 24.38 -50.29 -43.70
CA GLN A 76 25.64 -49.60 -43.96
C GLN A 76 25.59 -48.15 -43.43
N TYR A 77 26.71 -47.63 -42.92
CA TYR A 77 26.77 -46.23 -42.49
C TYR A 77 26.51 -45.31 -43.69
N ILE A 78 25.69 -44.29 -43.46
CA ILE A 78 25.31 -43.32 -44.48
C ILE A 78 25.56 -41.96 -43.84
N GLU A 79 26.49 -41.21 -44.40
CA GLU A 79 26.93 -39.91 -43.87
C GLU A 79 25.85 -38.82 -44.07
N GLY A 80 25.04 -38.96 -45.11
CA GLY A 80 23.95 -38.03 -45.43
C GLY A 80 22.65 -38.33 -44.67
N MET A 81 21.88 -37.26 -44.47
CA MET A 81 20.48 -37.36 -44.08
C MET A 81 19.64 -37.79 -45.29
N GLY A 82 18.63 -38.63 -45.07
CA GLY A 82 17.53 -38.77 -46.02
C GLY A 82 17.69 -39.72 -47.19
N SER A 83 18.55 -40.72 -47.06
CA SER A 83 18.79 -41.74 -48.07
C SER A 83 17.66 -42.77 -48.16
N THR A 84 17.33 -43.26 -49.36
CA THR A 84 16.29 -44.29 -49.57
C THR A 84 16.58 -45.61 -48.84
N GLU A 85 17.85 -45.85 -48.53
CA GLU A 85 18.37 -46.96 -47.75
C GLU A 85 17.77 -46.98 -46.33
N PHE A 86 17.36 -45.84 -45.78
CA PHE A 86 16.67 -45.78 -44.48
C PHE A 86 15.29 -46.45 -44.51
N LYS A 87 14.65 -46.63 -45.68
CA LYS A 87 13.41 -47.44 -45.79
C LYS A 87 13.62 -48.90 -45.35
N ARG A 88 14.87 -49.38 -45.43
CA ARG A 88 15.27 -50.73 -44.97
C ARG A 88 15.57 -50.78 -43.48
N CYS A 89 15.56 -49.63 -42.78
CA CYS A 89 15.77 -49.59 -41.35
C CYS A 89 14.53 -50.15 -40.65
N ALA A 90 14.73 -50.92 -39.57
CA ALA A 90 13.64 -51.54 -38.82
C ALA A 90 12.62 -50.50 -38.31
N ALA A 91 13.05 -49.27 -38.07
CA ALA A 91 12.19 -48.15 -37.70
C ALA A 91 11.20 -47.70 -38.78
N PHE A 92 11.35 -48.16 -40.02
CA PHE A 92 10.45 -47.82 -41.13
C PHE A 92 9.65 -49.04 -41.61
N GLY A 93 10.20 -50.26 -41.45
CA GLY A 93 9.44 -51.50 -41.64
C GLY A 93 8.74 -51.60 -43.00
N SER A 94 9.42 -51.18 -44.08
CA SER A 94 8.91 -51.06 -45.46
C SER A 94 7.92 -49.92 -45.74
N GLN A 95 7.60 -49.09 -44.76
CA GLN A 95 6.83 -47.87 -44.93
C GLN A 95 7.74 -46.66 -45.10
N ASP A 96 7.20 -45.56 -45.63
CA ASP A 96 7.95 -44.31 -45.76
C ASP A 96 8.00 -43.51 -44.46
N ILE A 97 7.32 -43.97 -43.40
CA ILE A 97 7.11 -43.28 -42.13
C ILE A 97 7.78 -44.06 -40.99
N CYS A 98 8.42 -43.34 -40.07
CA CYS A 98 9.01 -43.93 -38.88
C CYS A 98 7.92 -44.46 -37.93
N SER A 99 8.01 -45.73 -37.56
CA SER A 99 7.14 -46.42 -36.62
C SER A 99 7.56 -46.28 -35.15
N ASN A 100 8.68 -45.59 -34.89
CA ASN A 100 9.12 -45.33 -33.52
C ASN A 100 8.10 -44.45 -32.79
N HIS A 101 7.65 -44.90 -31.63
CA HIS A 101 6.61 -44.25 -30.82
C HIS A 101 6.85 -42.75 -30.59
N VAL A 102 8.10 -42.36 -30.28
CA VAL A 102 8.42 -40.93 -30.03
C VAL A 102 8.25 -40.11 -31.30
N CYS A 103 8.69 -40.64 -32.43
CA CYS A 103 8.57 -39.98 -33.73
C CYS A 103 7.14 -40.11 -34.33
N ALA A 104 6.32 -41.03 -33.83
CA ALA A 104 4.91 -41.21 -34.21
C ALA A 104 3.93 -40.32 -33.41
N GLU A 105 4.27 -39.97 -32.18
CA GLU A 105 3.44 -39.17 -31.27
C GLU A 105 3.76 -37.66 -31.24
N PHE A 106 4.75 -37.22 -32.01
CA PHE A 106 5.24 -35.84 -31.90
C PHE A 106 4.16 -34.80 -32.28
N ARG A 107 3.97 -33.82 -31.39
CA ARG A 107 2.79 -32.94 -31.24
C ARG A 107 2.39 -32.07 -32.45
N ASN A 108 3.21 -31.97 -33.49
CA ASN A 108 2.95 -31.10 -34.65
C ASN A 108 2.53 -31.87 -35.91
N ASN A 109 2.10 -33.13 -35.77
CA ASN A 109 1.56 -33.95 -36.86
C ASN A 109 2.53 -34.17 -38.06
N THR A 110 3.81 -33.82 -37.89
CA THR A 110 4.84 -34.02 -38.91
C THR A 110 5.52 -35.35 -38.65
N LYS A 111 5.07 -36.38 -39.36
CA LYS A 111 5.66 -37.72 -39.28
C LYS A 111 7.06 -37.69 -39.90
N CYS A 112 8.04 -38.29 -39.23
CA CYS A 112 9.39 -38.41 -39.79
C CYS A 112 9.37 -39.46 -40.90
N THR A 113 9.72 -39.05 -42.11
CA THR A 113 9.93 -39.97 -43.25
C THR A 113 11.38 -40.40 -43.36
N PHE A 114 11.69 -41.35 -44.24
CA PHE A 114 13.06 -41.82 -44.51
C PHE A 114 14.04 -40.69 -44.94
N GLU A 115 13.52 -39.51 -45.29
CA GLU A 115 14.29 -38.32 -45.71
C GLU A 115 14.95 -37.53 -44.56
N HIS A 116 14.59 -37.84 -43.31
CA HIS A 116 15.03 -37.07 -42.14
C HIS A 116 16.02 -37.78 -41.21
N PRO A 117 16.04 -39.13 -41.13
CA PRO A 117 17.03 -39.81 -40.33
C PRO A 117 18.43 -39.73 -40.93
N TYR A 118 19.39 -39.92 -40.04
CA TYR A 118 20.79 -40.06 -40.39
C TYR A 118 21.45 -41.10 -39.47
N HIS A 119 22.59 -41.63 -39.89
CA HIS A 119 23.40 -42.48 -39.02
C HIS A 119 24.40 -41.66 -38.21
N ASP A 120 24.52 -41.96 -36.93
CA ASP A 120 25.57 -41.39 -36.07
C ASP A 120 25.98 -42.40 -35.00
N TYR A 121 27.18 -42.23 -34.47
CA TYR A 121 27.68 -42.93 -33.28
C TYR A 121 27.27 -42.17 -32.01
N LYS A 122 26.02 -41.72 -32.00
CA LYS A 122 25.41 -40.98 -30.90
C LYS A 122 24.03 -41.54 -30.56
N GLU A 123 23.58 -41.25 -29.36
CA GLU A 123 22.26 -41.59 -28.85
C GLU A 123 21.63 -40.36 -28.19
N TRP A 124 20.37 -40.07 -28.49
CA TRP A 124 19.58 -39.11 -27.73
C TRP A 124 19.27 -39.68 -26.36
N ARG A 125 19.68 -38.99 -25.29
CA ARG A 125 19.28 -39.28 -23.91
C ARG A 125 18.65 -38.05 -23.28
N THR A 126 17.69 -38.31 -22.41
CA THR A 126 17.11 -37.26 -21.58
C THR A 126 18.08 -36.97 -20.43
N THR A 127 18.47 -35.71 -20.31
CA THR A 127 19.32 -35.23 -19.22
C THR A 127 18.61 -34.15 -18.43
N GLU A 128 18.90 -34.10 -17.13
CA GLU A 128 18.43 -33.03 -16.26
C GLU A 128 19.32 -31.80 -16.41
N LYS A 129 18.71 -30.67 -16.76
CA LYS A 129 19.37 -29.36 -16.76
C LYS A 129 18.61 -28.43 -15.83
N THR A 130 19.35 -27.75 -14.95
CA THR A 130 18.79 -26.69 -14.11
C THR A 130 18.79 -25.40 -14.91
N VAL A 131 17.61 -24.82 -15.11
CA VAL A 131 17.43 -23.52 -15.77
C VAL A 131 16.83 -22.52 -14.77
N GLU A 132 17.25 -21.26 -14.86
CA GLU A 132 16.58 -20.17 -14.16
C GLU A 132 15.34 -19.78 -14.95
N VAL A 133 14.17 -19.91 -14.32
CA VAL A 133 12.90 -19.43 -14.86
C VAL A 133 12.58 -18.10 -14.19
N VAL A 134 12.28 -17.11 -15.02
CA VAL A 134 11.81 -15.79 -14.58
C VAL A 134 10.32 -15.70 -14.87
N TYR A 135 9.54 -15.39 -13.84
CA TYR A 135 8.11 -15.12 -13.95
C TYR A 135 7.92 -13.61 -14.07
N ASP A 136 7.87 -13.11 -15.31
CA ASP A 136 7.85 -11.67 -15.62
C ASP A 136 6.68 -10.93 -14.97
N ASP A 137 5.51 -11.57 -14.88
CA ASP A 137 4.33 -11.05 -14.20
C ASP A 137 4.57 -10.84 -12.70
N MET A 138 5.13 -11.83 -12.02
CA MET A 138 5.50 -11.72 -10.60
C MET A 138 6.60 -10.67 -10.39
N GLN A 139 7.57 -10.59 -11.32
CA GLN A 139 8.64 -9.59 -11.26
C GLN A 139 8.07 -8.16 -11.35
N GLN A 140 7.16 -7.91 -12.29
CA GLN A 140 6.50 -6.63 -12.45
C GLN A 140 5.69 -6.25 -11.20
N LEU A 141 4.90 -7.19 -10.66
CA LEU A 141 4.14 -6.98 -9.44
C LEU A 141 5.05 -6.68 -8.24
N TYR A 142 6.15 -7.41 -8.11
CA TYR A 142 7.13 -7.16 -7.04
C TYR A 142 7.71 -5.75 -7.12
N HIS A 143 8.23 -5.34 -8.28
CA HIS A 143 8.84 -4.02 -8.45
C HIS A 143 7.83 -2.89 -8.30
N ALA A 144 6.61 -3.06 -8.82
CA ALA A 144 5.53 -2.10 -8.65
C ALA A 144 5.19 -1.92 -7.15
N SER A 145 4.98 -3.02 -6.42
CA SER A 145 4.68 -2.94 -4.98
C SER A 145 5.79 -2.30 -4.16
N VAL A 146 7.05 -2.61 -4.46
CA VAL A 146 8.20 -1.99 -3.77
C VAL A 146 8.28 -0.49 -4.04
N THR A 147 8.14 -0.09 -5.31
CA THR A 147 8.23 1.32 -5.72
C THR A 147 7.09 2.14 -5.11
N GLU A 148 5.86 1.64 -5.21
CA GLU A 148 4.68 2.32 -4.65
C GLU A 148 4.78 2.42 -3.12
N LYS A 149 5.27 1.38 -2.45
CA LYS A 149 5.51 1.41 -1.00
C LYS A 149 6.51 2.49 -0.62
N GLN A 150 7.63 2.61 -1.34
CA GLN A 150 8.61 3.66 -1.08
C GLN A 150 8.01 5.06 -1.19
N MET A 151 7.14 5.30 -2.18
CA MET A 151 6.43 6.58 -2.29
C MET A 151 5.49 6.82 -1.10
N LEU A 152 4.72 5.81 -0.69
CA LEU A 152 3.84 5.91 0.49
C LEU A 152 4.62 6.12 1.78
N ASP A 153 5.78 5.49 1.95
CA ASP A 153 6.61 5.65 3.15
C ASP A 153 7.14 7.11 3.25
N VAL A 154 7.52 7.72 2.11
CA VAL A 154 7.85 9.16 2.04
C VAL A 154 6.66 10.03 2.41
N GLU A 155 5.46 9.74 1.89
CA GLU A 155 4.24 10.49 2.22
C GLU A 155 3.87 10.36 3.70
N ILE A 156 4.01 9.15 4.27
CA ILE A 156 3.80 8.87 5.70
C ILE A 156 4.71 9.76 6.54
N ASP A 157 6.00 9.82 6.22
CA ASP A 157 6.96 10.62 6.98
C ASP A 157 6.73 12.13 6.81
N HIS A 158 6.38 12.56 5.59
CA HIS A 158 5.99 13.94 5.33
C HIS A 158 4.76 14.36 6.15
N ASN A 159 3.70 13.54 6.16
CA ASN A 159 2.47 13.82 6.90
C ASN A 159 2.69 13.78 8.43
N LYS A 160 3.53 12.87 8.94
CA LYS A 160 3.97 12.90 10.35
C LYS A 160 4.64 14.23 10.70
N GLY A 161 5.56 14.70 9.86
CA GLY A 161 6.24 15.98 10.03
C GLY A 161 5.28 17.16 10.07
N ARG A 162 4.31 17.19 9.13
CA ARG A 162 3.26 18.24 9.10
C ARG A 162 2.39 18.23 10.36
N ILE A 163 1.98 17.05 10.84
CA ILE A 163 1.21 16.94 12.08
C ILE A 163 2.01 17.49 13.26
N ALA A 164 3.29 17.11 13.40
CA ALA A 164 4.15 17.60 14.48
C ALA A 164 4.31 19.12 14.43
N PHE A 165 4.54 19.68 13.24
CA PHE A 165 4.65 21.12 13.04
C PHE A 165 3.36 21.87 13.43
N ILE A 166 2.19 21.38 12.98
CA ILE A 166 0.91 22.03 13.28
C ILE A 166 0.60 21.93 14.77
N LYS A 167 0.87 20.78 15.42
CA LYS A 167 0.71 20.64 16.87
C LYS A 167 1.52 21.68 17.64
N HIS A 168 2.79 21.84 17.28
CA HIS A 168 3.63 22.85 17.90
C HIS A 168 3.09 24.27 17.67
N ALA A 169 2.65 24.59 16.45
CA ALA A 169 2.06 25.88 16.14
C ALA A 169 0.75 26.17 16.90
N SER A 170 -0.03 25.13 17.20
CA SER A 170 -1.25 25.21 18.05
C SER A 170 -0.90 25.44 19.51
N GLU A 171 0.13 24.77 20.04
CA GLU A 171 0.62 24.97 21.40
C GLU A 171 1.10 26.42 21.61
N MET A 172 1.85 26.96 20.65
CA MET A 172 2.28 28.36 20.68
C MET A 172 1.09 29.34 20.66
N ALA A 173 0.08 29.07 19.81
CA ALA A 173 -1.15 29.88 19.77
C ALA A 173 -1.91 29.86 21.10
N LEU A 174 -1.92 28.71 21.79
CA LEU A 174 -2.55 28.56 23.09
C LEU A 174 -1.80 29.36 24.17
N ILE A 175 -0.47 29.35 24.14
CA ILE A 175 0.35 30.16 25.05
C ILE A 175 0.05 31.65 24.84
N GLU A 176 0.05 32.12 23.59
CA GLU A 176 -0.32 33.50 23.23
C GLU A 176 -1.70 33.89 23.77
N LEU A 177 -2.70 33.02 23.58
CA LEU A 177 -4.07 33.24 24.09
C LEU A 177 -4.12 33.31 25.62
N LEU A 178 -3.35 32.48 26.32
CA LEU A 178 -3.30 32.48 27.78
C LEU A 178 -2.64 33.75 28.33
N GLU A 179 -1.63 34.27 27.63
CA GLU A 179 -0.99 35.56 27.95
C GLU A 179 -1.96 36.72 27.73
N GLU A 180 -2.66 36.75 26.59
CA GLU A 180 -3.72 37.74 26.33
C GLU A 180 -4.82 37.72 27.41
N CYS A 181 -5.25 36.52 27.81
CA CYS A 181 -6.21 36.35 28.91
C CYS A 181 -5.68 36.89 30.23
N ARG A 182 -4.42 36.59 30.58
CA ARG A 182 -3.77 37.07 31.80
C ARG A 182 -3.67 38.60 31.81
N ASP A 183 -3.28 39.19 30.69
CA ASP A 183 -3.20 40.64 30.52
C ASP A 183 -4.56 41.30 30.66
N MET A 184 -5.61 40.70 30.09
CA MET A 184 -6.99 41.17 30.29
C MET A 184 -7.36 41.14 31.78
N VAL A 185 -7.12 40.02 32.47
CA VAL A 185 -7.38 39.89 33.92
C VAL A 185 -6.63 40.96 34.72
N GLN A 186 -5.39 41.27 34.35
CA GLN A 186 -4.59 42.31 35.01
C GLN A 186 -5.11 43.72 34.72
N LYS A 187 -5.57 44.00 33.49
CA LYS A 187 -6.15 45.31 33.11
C LYS A 187 -7.49 45.55 33.79
N VAL A 188 -8.30 44.52 34.01
CA VAL A 188 -9.58 44.62 34.72
C VAL A 188 -9.43 44.49 36.24
N LYS A 189 -8.23 44.21 36.77
CA LYS A 189 -7.99 44.04 38.21
C LYS A 189 -8.30 45.27 39.07
N GLY A 190 -8.38 46.45 38.45
CA GLY A 190 -8.81 47.71 39.08
C GLY A 190 -10.26 48.11 38.78
N PHE A 191 -10.93 47.46 37.84
CA PHE A 191 -12.36 47.58 37.64
C PHE A 191 -13.04 46.51 38.47
N ASN A 192 -13.92 46.90 39.39
CA ASN A 192 -14.87 45.95 39.95
C ASN A 192 -15.88 45.64 38.84
N LEU A 193 -15.48 44.84 37.86
CA LEU A 193 -16.28 44.46 36.68
C LEU A 193 -17.61 43.86 37.14
N ILE A 194 -17.58 43.14 38.25
CA ILE A 194 -18.78 42.64 38.93
C ILE A 194 -19.68 43.80 39.35
N ALA A 195 -19.18 44.79 40.09
CA ALA A 195 -19.99 45.95 40.50
C ALA A 195 -20.45 46.82 39.32
N TYR A 196 -19.66 46.92 38.26
CA TYR A 196 -20.07 47.64 37.05
C TYR A 196 -21.21 46.91 36.32
N ILE A 197 -21.10 45.58 36.16
CA ILE A 197 -22.17 44.76 35.57
C ILE A 197 -23.42 44.80 36.45
N ASP A 198 -23.28 44.80 37.78
CA ASP A 198 -24.38 44.93 38.74
C ASP A 198 -25.16 46.23 38.52
N VAL A 199 -24.46 47.37 38.48
CA VAL A 199 -25.06 48.69 38.23
C VAL A 199 -25.75 48.76 36.86
N VAL A 200 -25.16 48.17 35.83
CA VAL A 200 -25.77 48.14 34.48
C VAL A 200 -27.03 47.28 34.45
N LEU A 201 -27.01 46.12 35.12
CA LEU A 201 -28.17 45.23 35.19
C LEU A 201 -29.31 45.83 36.02
N GLU A 202 -29.00 46.53 37.13
CA GLU A 202 -29.99 47.30 37.89
C GLU A 202 -30.64 48.39 37.05
N ALA A 203 -29.85 49.15 36.29
CA ALA A 203 -30.36 50.19 35.40
C ALA A 203 -31.24 49.61 34.28
N LEU A 204 -30.84 48.48 33.68
CA LEU A 204 -31.65 47.77 32.68
C LEU A 204 -32.95 47.24 33.28
N ASN A 205 -32.92 46.69 34.49
CA ASN A 205 -34.10 46.18 35.18
C ASN A 205 -35.13 47.30 35.42
N LYS A 206 -34.67 48.47 35.89
CA LYS A 206 -35.53 49.65 36.07
C LYS A 206 -36.14 50.13 34.75
N ASN A 207 -35.35 50.20 33.68
CA ASN A 207 -35.84 50.64 32.37
C ASN A 207 -36.84 49.65 31.74
N ILE A 208 -36.78 48.35 32.10
CA ILE A 208 -37.74 47.34 31.63
C ILE A 208 -39.13 47.58 32.23
N GLU A 209 -39.21 48.08 33.47
CA GLU A 209 -40.50 48.36 34.13
C GLU A 209 -41.31 49.45 33.40
N ASP A 210 -40.62 50.35 32.70
CA ASP A 210 -41.20 51.44 31.91
C ASP A 210 -41.69 50.99 30.50
N ILE A 211 -41.38 49.77 30.05
CA ILE A 211 -41.76 49.27 28.73
C ILE A 211 -43.24 48.87 28.71
N GLN A 212 -44.10 49.60 27.98
CA GLN A 212 -45.55 49.33 27.95
C GLN A 212 -45.95 47.99 27.31
N ASP A 213 -45.13 47.44 26.42
CA ASP A 213 -45.37 46.13 25.79
C ASP A 213 -45.09 44.99 26.79
N VAL A 214 -46.16 44.32 27.23
CA VAL A 214 -46.13 43.25 28.24
C VAL A 214 -45.31 42.05 27.78
N VAL A 215 -45.41 41.64 26.51
CA VAL A 215 -44.70 40.45 26.00
C VAL A 215 -43.20 40.75 25.94
N ARG A 216 -42.84 41.90 25.39
CA ARG A 216 -41.45 42.34 25.29
C ARG A 216 -40.81 42.61 26.64
N ARG A 217 -41.59 43.11 27.61
CA ARG A 217 -41.16 43.29 29.00
C ARG A 217 -40.79 41.96 29.65
N VAL A 218 -41.63 40.94 29.51
CA VAL A 218 -41.39 39.59 30.07
C VAL A 218 -40.13 38.96 29.47
N GLU A 219 -39.95 39.04 28.16
CA GLU A 219 -38.76 38.49 27.48
C GLU A 219 -37.46 39.18 27.92
N LEU A 220 -37.45 40.51 28.03
CA LEU A 220 -36.27 41.26 28.46
C LEU A 220 -35.98 41.03 29.94
N LYS A 221 -37.01 40.92 30.79
CA LYS A 221 -36.85 40.61 32.21
C LYS A 221 -36.19 39.25 32.41
N ALA A 222 -36.63 38.22 31.69
CA ALA A 222 -36.03 36.88 31.76
C ALA A 222 -34.53 36.88 31.38
N LYS A 223 -34.13 37.70 30.39
CA LYS A 223 -32.72 37.85 30.01
C LYS A 223 -31.90 38.57 31.08
N VAL A 224 -32.43 39.63 31.69
CA VAL A 224 -31.77 40.34 32.79
C VAL A 224 -31.63 39.43 34.02
N ASP A 225 -32.66 38.66 34.37
CA ASP A 225 -32.62 37.72 35.50
C ASP A 225 -31.59 36.61 35.29
N PHE A 226 -31.45 36.10 34.06
CA PHE A 226 -30.39 35.16 33.69
C PHE A 226 -28.99 35.74 33.90
N PHE A 227 -28.75 36.98 33.47
CA PHE A 227 -27.46 37.64 33.66
C PHE A 227 -27.18 37.97 35.14
N MET A 228 -28.19 38.34 35.93
CA MET A 228 -28.07 38.53 37.38
C MET A 228 -27.67 37.22 38.08
N ALA A 229 -28.27 36.10 37.71
CA ALA A 229 -27.93 34.79 38.26
C ALA A 229 -26.48 34.36 37.92
N LEU A 230 -26.02 34.63 36.69
CA LEU A 230 -24.62 34.43 36.30
C LEU A 230 -23.67 35.32 37.11
N LEU A 231 -24.05 36.57 37.38
CA LEU A 231 -23.25 37.51 38.17
C LEU A 231 -23.07 37.03 39.62
N ILE A 232 -24.14 36.55 40.25
CA ILE A 232 -24.11 35.96 41.61
C ILE A 232 -23.17 34.74 41.65
N ASN A 233 -23.21 33.87 40.64
CA ASN A 233 -22.30 32.73 40.56
C ASN A 233 -20.84 33.15 40.41
N LEU A 234 -20.56 34.20 39.62
CA LEU A 234 -19.22 34.77 39.48
C LEU A 234 -18.73 35.40 40.80
N GLN A 235 -19.58 36.12 41.52
CA GLN A 235 -19.29 36.67 42.86
C GLN A 235 -18.92 35.57 43.87
N ASN A 236 -19.70 34.49 43.90
CA ASN A 236 -19.45 33.35 44.79
C ASN A 236 -18.12 32.65 44.46
N SER A 237 -17.80 32.48 43.17
CA SER A 237 -16.53 31.87 42.74
C SER A 237 -15.28 32.68 43.11
N GLN A 238 -15.38 34.01 43.14
CA GLN A 238 -14.28 34.87 43.59
C GLN A 238 -14.09 34.84 45.12
N SER A 239 -15.18 34.62 45.87
CA SER A 239 -15.17 34.52 47.33
C SER A 239 -14.52 33.22 47.81
N SER A 240 -14.74 32.10 47.11
CA SER A 240 -14.09 30.82 47.42
C SER A 240 -12.58 30.81 47.17
N ASN A 241 -12.07 31.61 46.23
CA ASN A 241 -10.63 31.76 45.97
C ASN A 241 -9.89 32.62 47.01
N ARG A 242 -10.60 33.40 47.85
CA ARG A 242 -9.98 34.15 48.97
C ARG A 242 -9.71 33.29 50.21
N LEU A 243 -10.44 32.19 50.41
CA LEU A 243 -10.28 31.32 51.59
C LEU A 243 -9.08 30.37 51.51
N THR A 244 -8.52 30.15 50.32
CA THR A 244 -7.35 29.27 50.12
C THR A 244 -6.00 29.98 50.30
N TYR A 245 -5.96 31.31 50.30
CA TYR A 245 -4.73 32.10 50.45
C TYR A 245 -4.47 32.65 51.87
N SER A 246 -5.38 32.43 52.84
CA SER A 246 -5.24 32.89 54.23
C SER A 246 -4.64 31.84 55.19
N ARG A 247 -4.15 30.70 54.67
CA ARG A 247 -3.37 29.72 55.45
C ARG A 247 -2.02 29.48 54.81
N ARG A 248 -1.13 30.48 54.90
CA ARG A 248 0.33 30.31 54.97
C ARG A 248 0.90 31.44 55.82
#